data_AF-A0A1Q9DT66-F1
#
_entry.id   AF-A0A1Q9DT66-F1
#
_cell.length_a   1.000
_cell.length_b   1.000
_cell.length_c   1.000
_cell.angle_alpha   90.00
_cell.angle_beta   90.00
_cell.angle_gamma   90.00
#
_symmetry.space_group_name_H-M   'P 1'
#
loop_
_entity.id
_entity.type
_entity.pdbx_description
1 polymer ?
#
loop_
_entity_poly.entity_id
_entity_poly.type
_entity_poly.pdbx_seq_one_letter_code
_entity_poly.pdbx_strand_id
1 'polypeptide(L)'
;MWAENLLASLKKLALLDESLLTAIPEAITKEPAMRGAFDTSVVSGLQEELERRRAAVAQELAASTPQKEQRKGELSQAEAAFEDAKAKQHVGAEAYTEARSAQSTAEASVKQAQKALSQLDPQVKALQKDLKKLEAELADFYAGPRSALAELSERIEPTEPEVTEQADA
;
A
#
# COMPACT_ATOMS: atom_id res chain seq x y z
N MET A 1 -55.87 32.53 28.11
CA MET A 1 -55.24 32.35 26.77
C MET A 1 -53.78 32.77 26.73
N TRP A 2 -53.39 34.05 26.74
CA TRP A 2 -51.95 34.42 26.61
C TRP A 2 -51.12 34.11 27.87
N ALA A 3 -51.66 34.40 29.06
CA ALA A 3 -50.99 34.14 30.34
C ALA A 3 -50.74 32.63 30.57
N GLU A 4 -51.68 31.76 30.20
CA GLU A 4 -51.53 30.30 30.27
C GLU A 4 -50.44 29.78 29.33
N ASN A 5 -50.33 30.36 28.13
CA ASN A 5 -49.32 29.97 27.14
C ASN A 5 -47.91 30.43 27.55
N LEU A 6 -47.82 31.60 28.18
CA LEU A 6 -46.60 32.09 28.82
C LEU A 6 -46.16 31.15 29.96
N LEU A 7 -47.10 30.75 30.82
CA LEU A 7 -46.84 29.82 31.92
C LEU A 7 -46.37 28.45 31.43
N ALA A 8 -46.99 27.93 30.37
CA ALA A 8 -46.54 26.69 29.73
C ALA A 8 -45.11 26.80 29.19
N SER A 9 -44.73 27.97 28.65
CA SER A 9 -43.38 28.22 28.13
C SER A 9 -42.35 28.37 29.26
N LEU A 10 -42.71 29.07 30.34
CA LEU A 10 -41.88 29.21 31.54
C LEU A 10 -41.68 27.88 32.27
N LYS A 11 -42.69 27.01 32.30
CA LYS A 11 -42.58 25.64 32.84
C LYS A 11 -41.61 24.77 32.04
N LYS A 12 -41.56 24.91 30.71
CA LYS A 12 -40.59 24.19 29.86
C LYS A 12 -39.15 24.62 30.13
N LEU A 13 -38.95 25.83 30.64
CA LEU A 13 -37.65 26.31 31.11
C LEU A 13 -37.25 25.66 32.46
N ALA A 14 -38.10 24.85 33.08
CA ALA A 14 -37.84 23.81 34.10
C ALA A 14 -37.08 24.19 35.39
N LEU A 15 -36.78 25.47 35.60
CA LEU A 15 -35.85 25.92 36.65
C LEU A 15 -36.34 27.21 37.34
N LEU A 16 -37.54 27.71 37.01
CA LEU A 16 -38.11 28.85 37.73
C LEU A 16 -38.68 28.36 39.05
N ASP A 17 -38.45 29.13 40.11
CA ASP A 17 -39.00 28.84 41.43
C ASP A 17 -40.52 28.65 41.34
N GLU A 18 -41.04 27.62 42.00
CA GLU A 18 -42.45 27.27 42.02
C GLU A 18 -43.30 28.41 42.62
N SER A 19 -42.73 29.18 43.55
CA SER A 19 -43.34 30.40 44.10
C SER A 19 -43.46 31.54 43.07
N LEU A 20 -42.47 31.68 42.19
CA LEU A 20 -42.53 32.63 41.07
C LEU A 20 -43.56 32.18 40.04
N LEU A 21 -43.58 30.90 39.68
CA LEU A 21 -44.54 30.34 38.71
C LEU A 21 -46.01 30.47 39.15
N THR A 22 -46.26 30.46 40.47
CA THR A 22 -47.61 30.63 41.04
C THR A 22 -48.01 32.10 41.15
N ALA A 23 -47.07 33.01 41.50
CA ALA A 23 -47.36 34.44 41.67
C ALA A 23 -47.38 35.24 40.35
N ILE A 24 -46.65 34.79 39.33
CA ILE A 24 -46.56 35.45 38.02
C ILE A 24 -47.95 35.72 37.41
N PRO A 25 -48.86 34.76 37.22
CA PRO A 25 -50.12 35.02 36.52
C PRO A 25 -50.95 36.17 37.13
N GLU A 26 -50.98 36.33 38.45
CA GLU A 26 -51.67 37.47 39.06
C GLU A 26 -50.91 38.79 38.87
N ALA A 27 -49.58 38.77 39.00
CA ALA A 27 -48.75 39.97 38.91
C ALA A 27 -48.73 40.61 37.50
N ILE A 28 -48.68 39.79 36.43
CA ILE A 28 -48.66 40.28 35.04
C ILE A 28 -50.03 40.64 34.48
N THR A 29 -51.13 40.11 35.05
CA THR A 29 -52.50 40.43 34.61
C THR A 29 -52.95 41.80 35.13
N LYS A 30 -52.37 42.28 36.25
CA LYS A 30 -52.59 43.63 36.77
C LYS A 30 -51.89 44.68 35.89
N GLU A 31 -52.56 45.81 35.68
CA GLU A 31 -51.95 46.99 35.06
C GLU A 31 -50.74 47.47 35.87
N PRO A 32 -49.68 47.99 35.23
CA PRO A 32 -48.47 48.43 35.93
C PRO A 32 -48.73 49.42 37.07
N ALA A 33 -49.69 50.34 36.90
CA ALA A 33 -50.08 51.31 37.92
C ALA A 33 -50.82 50.70 39.13
N MET A 34 -51.39 49.50 38.96
CA MET A 34 -52.16 48.76 39.97
C MET A 34 -51.34 47.66 40.64
N ARG A 35 -50.06 47.49 40.27
CA ARG A 35 -49.17 46.50 40.87
C ARG A 35 -48.70 46.98 42.24
N GLY A 36 -48.91 46.15 43.25
CA GLY A 36 -48.33 46.37 44.57
C GLY A 36 -46.81 46.12 44.58
N ALA A 37 -46.19 46.34 45.74
CA ALA A 37 -44.77 46.04 45.95
C ALA A 37 -44.44 44.55 45.66
N PHE A 38 -45.36 43.64 46.03
CA PHE A 38 -45.22 42.21 45.75
C PHE A 38 -45.24 41.91 44.25
N ASP A 39 -46.26 42.38 43.52
CA ASP A 39 -46.39 42.16 42.07
C ASP A 39 -45.16 42.70 41.31
N THR A 40 -44.64 43.84 41.75
CA THR A 40 -43.42 44.45 41.19
C THR A 40 -42.19 43.57 41.43
N SER A 41 -42.03 43.03 42.64
CA SER A 41 -40.94 42.11 42.97
C SER A 41 -41.00 40.80 42.18
N VAL A 42 -42.20 40.26 41.94
CA VAL A 42 -42.41 39.04 41.15
C VAL A 42 -41.99 39.26 39.70
N VAL A 43 -42.38 40.39 39.10
CA VAL A 43 -42.00 40.73 37.72
C VAL A 43 -40.49 41.01 37.59
N SER A 44 -39.88 41.70 38.55
CA SER A 44 -38.42 41.92 38.59
C SER A 44 -37.66 40.59 38.71
N GLY A 45 -38.07 39.72 39.64
CA GLY A 45 -37.45 38.41 39.83
C GLY A 45 -37.54 37.52 38.58
N LEU A 46 -38.68 37.55 37.87
CA LEU A 46 -38.80 36.88 36.57
C LEU A 46 -37.80 37.43 35.54
N GLN A 47 -37.67 38.76 35.45
CA GLN A 47 -36.77 39.39 34.50
C GLN A 47 -35.30 39.07 34.81
N GLU A 48 -34.90 39.14 36.07
CA GLU A 48 -33.56 38.78 36.54
C GLU A 48 -33.22 37.32 36.24
N GLU A 49 -34.17 36.41 36.49
CA GLU A 49 -33.99 34.98 36.22
C GLU A 49 -33.87 34.67 34.73
N LEU A 50 -34.67 35.32 33.88
CA LEU A 50 -34.56 35.20 32.43
C LEU A 50 -33.23 35.76 31.90
N GLU A 51 -32.78 36.89 32.45
CA GLU A 51 -31.51 37.51 32.10
C GLU A 51 -30.33 36.62 32.49
N ARG A 52 -30.36 36.07 33.71
CA ARG A 52 -29.37 35.10 34.21
C ARG A 52 -29.23 33.90 33.28
N ARG A 53 -30.35 33.36 32.79
CA ARG A 53 -30.36 32.24 31.84
C ARG A 53 -29.86 32.61 30.48
N ARG A 54 -30.28 33.76 29.97
CA ARG A 54 -29.79 34.27 28.69
C ARG A 54 -28.27 34.36 28.73
N ALA A 55 -27.72 34.89 29.82
CA ALA A 55 -26.28 34.96 30.03
C ALA A 55 -25.63 33.56 30.11
N ALA A 56 -26.21 32.62 30.86
CA ALA A 56 -25.68 31.25 30.97
C ALA A 56 -25.66 30.52 29.61
N VAL A 57 -26.76 30.56 28.86
CA VAL A 57 -26.84 29.96 27.51
C VAL A 57 -25.89 30.65 26.53
N ALA A 58 -25.77 31.98 26.60
CA ALA A 58 -24.79 32.71 25.79
C ALA A 58 -23.35 32.29 26.11
N GLN A 59 -23.04 32.05 27.38
CA GLN A 59 -21.73 31.57 27.82
C GLN A 59 -21.47 30.13 27.34
N GLU A 60 -22.46 29.23 27.41
CA GLU A 60 -22.35 27.88 26.86
C GLU A 60 -22.17 27.88 25.33
N LEU A 61 -22.90 28.75 24.61
CA LEU A 61 -22.70 28.92 23.16
C LEU A 61 -21.30 29.44 22.85
N ALA A 62 -20.84 30.44 23.59
CA ALA A 62 -19.50 31.00 23.43
C ALA A 62 -18.42 29.95 23.72
N ALA A 63 -18.62 29.07 24.70
CA ALA A 63 -17.70 27.99 25.05
C ALA A 63 -17.71 26.83 24.05
N SER A 64 -18.87 26.51 23.46
CA SER A 64 -19.01 25.40 22.49
C SER A 64 -18.52 25.74 21.08
N THR A 65 -18.57 27.01 20.68
CA THR A 65 -18.07 27.49 19.38
C THR A 65 -16.59 27.13 19.12
N PRO A 66 -15.63 27.44 20.01
CA PRO A 66 -14.24 27.06 19.80
C PRO A 66 -14.03 25.55 19.80
N GLN A 67 -14.77 24.79 20.63
CA GLN A 67 -14.71 23.33 20.61
C GLN A 67 -15.18 22.75 19.27
N LYS A 68 -16.21 23.35 18.66
CA LYS A 68 -16.69 22.94 17.34
C LYS A 68 -15.63 23.18 16.26
N GLU A 69 -15.00 24.36 16.26
CA GLU A 69 -13.96 24.66 15.28
C GLU A 69 -12.71 23.78 15.48
N GLN A 70 -12.32 23.53 16.74
CA GLN A 70 -11.26 22.58 17.07
C GLN A 70 -11.55 21.19 16.53
N ARG A 71 -12.73 20.63 16.83
CA ARG A 71 -13.13 19.29 16.35
C ARG A 71 -13.19 19.21 14.83
N LYS A 72 -13.62 20.28 14.16
CA LYS A 72 -13.63 20.36 12.69
C LYS A 72 -12.20 20.35 12.14
N GLY A 73 -11.27 21.05 12.78
CA GLY A 73 -9.85 21.03 12.43
C GLY A 73 -9.23 19.65 12.63
N GLU A 74 -9.48 19.01 13.78
CA GLU A 74 -9.03 17.65 14.09
C GLU A 74 -9.58 16.63 13.09
N LEU A 75 -10.87 16.73 12.73
CA LEU A 75 -11.49 15.87 11.73
C LEU A 75 -10.82 16.03 10.36
N SER A 76 -10.63 17.27 9.91
CA SER A 76 -9.99 17.53 8.61
C SER A 76 -8.55 16.99 8.56
N GLN A 77 -7.80 17.10 9.66
CA GLN A 77 -6.46 16.51 9.76
C GLN A 77 -6.50 14.98 9.71
N ALA A 78 -7.45 14.37 10.43
CA ALA A 78 -7.61 12.91 10.45
C ALA A 78 -8.03 12.37 9.07
N GLU A 79 -8.94 13.05 8.37
CA GLU A 79 -9.35 12.71 7.00
C GLU A 79 -8.17 12.79 6.02
N ALA A 80 -7.36 13.86 6.09
CA ALA A 80 -6.18 14.00 5.25
C ALA A 80 -5.15 12.89 5.52
N ALA A 81 -4.88 12.58 6.80
CA ALA A 81 -3.98 11.51 7.18
C ALA A 81 -4.49 10.13 6.74
N PHE A 82 -5.80 9.90 6.80
CA PHE A 82 -6.42 8.66 6.35
C PHE A 82 -6.27 8.47 4.84
N GLU A 83 -6.58 9.48 4.02
CA GLU A 83 -6.46 9.37 2.57
C GLU A 83 -5.00 9.23 2.12
N ASP A 84 -4.04 9.89 2.79
CA ASP A 84 -2.61 9.69 2.54
C ASP A 84 -2.16 8.26 2.89
N ALA A 85 -2.56 7.73 4.05
CA ALA A 85 -2.23 6.37 4.45
C ALA A 85 -2.83 5.32 3.49
N LYS A 86 -4.06 5.54 3.05
CA LYS A 86 -4.76 4.69 2.07
C LYS A 86 -4.06 4.71 0.71
N ALA A 87 -3.64 5.88 0.23
CA ALA A 87 -2.88 5.98 -1.01
C ALA A 87 -1.54 5.21 -0.92
N LYS A 88 -0.81 5.37 0.20
CA LYS A 88 0.44 4.61 0.45
C LYS A 88 0.20 3.10 0.51
N GLN A 89 -0.88 2.67 1.13
CA GLN A 89 -1.26 1.25 1.18
C GLN A 89 -1.49 0.69 -0.22
N HIS A 90 -2.23 1.40 -1.08
CA HIS A 90 -2.48 0.97 -2.46
C HIS A 90 -1.19 0.83 -3.26
N VAL A 91 -0.32 1.85 -3.23
CA VAL A 91 0.98 1.81 -3.91
C VAL A 91 1.84 0.65 -3.41
N GLY A 92 1.87 0.43 -2.09
CA GLY A 92 2.62 -0.68 -1.49
C GLY A 92 2.08 -2.06 -1.91
N ALA A 93 0.74 -2.21 -1.98
CA ALA A 93 0.10 -3.46 -2.40
C ALA A 93 0.35 -3.77 -3.88
N GLU A 94 0.31 -2.76 -4.75
CA GLU A 94 0.65 -2.89 -6.17
C GLU A 94 2.10 -3.30 -6.36
N ALA A 95 3.03 -2.58 -5.72
CA ALA A 95 4.46 -2.89 -5.77
C ALA A 95 4.79 -4.31 -5.26
N TYR A 96 4.13 -4.73 -4.17
CA TYR A 96 4.28 -6.08 -3.65
C TYR A 96 3.77 -7.14 -4.64
N THR A 97 2.62 -6.90 -5.27
CA THR A 97 2.03 -7.82 -6.25
C THR A 97 2.94 -7.97 -7.47
N GLU A 98 3.48 -6.87 -7.98
CA GLU A 98 4.43 -6.86 -9.09
C GLU A 98 5.72 -7.62 -8.73
N ALA A 99 6.33 -7.29 -7.59
CA ALA A 99 7.55 -7.93 -7.12
C ALA A 99 7.35 -9.45 -6.92
N ARG A 100 6.21 -9.86 -6.38
CA ARG A 100 5.91 -11.28 -6.15
C ARG A 100 5.67 -12.04 -7.46
N SER A 101 5.05 -11.40 -8.44
CA SER A 101 4.91 -11.96 -9.79
C SER A 101 6.28 -12.15 -10.45
N ALA A 102 7.12 -11.12 -10.42
CA ALA A 102 8.48 -11.16 -10.97
C ALA A 102 9.35 -12.24 -10.30
N GLN A 103 9.26 -12.38 -8.97
CA GLN A 103 9.93 -13.44 -8.23
C GLN A 103 9.49 -14.82 -8.72
N SER A 104 8.19 -15.06 -8.82
CA SER A 104 7.64 -16.35 -9.26
C SER A 104 8.12 -16.72 -10.67
N THR A 105 8.12 -15.76 -11.60
CA THR A 105 8.66 -15.95 -12.95
C THR A 105 10.15 -16.28 -12.92
N ALA A 106 10.95 -15.53 -12.14
CA ALA A 106 12.38 -15.78 -12.02
C ALA A 106 12.68 -17.17 -11.44
N GLU A 107 11.96 -17.59 -10.40
CA GLU A 107 12.10 -18.93 -9.81
C GLU A 107 11.76 -20.03 -10.82
N ALA A 108 10.72 -19.84 -11.63
CA ALA A 108 10.37 -20.77 -12.69
C ALA A 108 11.47 -20.86 -13.77
N SER A 109 12.01 -19.71 -14.20
CA SER A 109 13.12 -19.66 -15.17
C SER A 109 14.38 -20.33 -14.63
N VAL A 110 14.74 -20.12 -13.37
CA VAL A 110 15.88 -20.79 -12.73
C VAL A 110 15.69 -22.30 -12.72
N LYS A 111 14.51 -22.79 -12.33
CA LYS A 111 14.21 -24.24 -12.35
C LYS A 111 14.31 -24.82 -13.76
N GLN A 112 13.82 -24.11 -14.77
CA GLN A 112 13.92 -24.54 -16.16
C GLN A 112 15.38 -24.60 -16.63
N ALA A 113 16.18 -23.58 -16.32
CA ALA A 113 17.60 -23.54 -16.66
C ALA A 113 18.39 -24.67 -15.97
N GLN A 114 18.13 -24.91 -14.68
CA GLN A 114 18.73 -26.03 -13.94
C GLN A 114 18.38 -27.38 -14.58
N LYS A 115 17.13 -27.58 -14.97
CA LYS A 115 16.70 -28.79 -15.68
C LYS A 115 17.43 -28.94 -17.01
N ALA A 116 17.52 -27.87 -17.81
CA ALA A 116 18.24 -27.91 -19.08
C ALA A 116 19.72 -28.26 -18.89
N LEU A 117 20.38 -27.67 -17.89
CA LEU A 117 21.77 -27.99 -17.53
C LEU A 117 21.93 -29.47 -17.19
N SER A 118 21.05 -30.01 -16.33
CA SER A 118 21.09 -31.43 -15.94
C SER A 118 20.88 -32.39 -17.12
N GLN A 119 20.14 -31.97 -18.15
CA GLN A 119 19.91 -32.75 -19.38
C GLN A 119 21.06 -32.63 -20.38
N LEU A 120 21.84 -31.55 -20.34
CA LEU A 120 22.99 -31.31 -21.21
C LEU A 120 24.23 -32.08 -20.74
N ASP A 121 24.46 -32.16 -19.44
CA ASP A 121 25.59 -32.89 -18.83
C ASP A 121 25.82 -34.31 -19.39
N PRO A 122 24.81 -35.20 -19.47
CA PRO A 122 25.02 -36.55 -20.03
C PRO A 122 25.32 -36.51 -21.53
N GLN A 123 24.75 -35.56 -22.29
CA GLN A 123 25.01 -35.42 -23.72
C GLN A 123 26.46 -34.97 -23.97
N VAL A 124 26.94 -34.00 -23.20
CA VAL A 124 28.34 -33.55 -23.27
C VAL A 124 29.29 -34.69 -22.94
N LYS A 125 29.01 -35.48 -21.90
CA LYS A 125 29.83 -36.66 -21.55
C LYS A 125 29.83 -37.71 -22.66
N ALA A 126 28.68 -37.96 -23.30
CA ALA A 126 28.58 -38.89 -24.41
C ALA A 126 29.41 -38.42 -25.62
N LEU A 127 29.23 -37.16 -26.04
CA LEU A 127 30.00 -36.57 -27.14
C LEU A 127 31.51 -36.56 -26.86
N GLN A 128 31.93 -36.26 -25.62
CA GLN A 128 33.34 -36.34 -25.23
C GLN A 128 33.91 -37.76 -25.34
N LYS A 129 33.11 -38.78 -25.01
CA LYS A 129 33.52 -40.18 -25.16
C LYS A 129 33.65 -40.56 -26.64
N ASP A 130 32.68 -40.17 -27.46
CA ASP A 130 32.66 -40.47 -28.90
C ASP A 130 33.81 -39.76 -29.63
N LEU A 131 34.08 -38.51 -29.27
CA LEU A 131 35.23 -37.75 -29.79
C LEU A 131 36.54 -38.48 -29.50
N LYS A 132 36.79 -38.89 -28.25
CA LYS A 132 38.01 -39.63 -27.89
C LYS A 132 38.13 -40.95 -28.64
N LYS A 133 37.01 -41.64 -28.87
CA LYS A 133 36.97 -42.89 -29.65
C LYS A 133 37.37 -42.64 -31.10
N LEU A 134 36.78 -41.64 -31.74
CA LEU A 134 37.07 -41.27 -33.13
C LEU A 134 38.51 -40.78 -33.31
N GLU A 135 39.04 -40.03 -32.34
CA GLU A 135 40.45 -39.61 -32.34
C GLU A 135 41.40 -40.81 -32.31
N ALA A 136 41.10 -41.82 -31.48
CA ALA A 136 41.89 -43.06 -31.42
C ALA A 136 41.80 -43.86 -32.73
N GLU A 137 40.58 -44.05 -33.27
CA GLU A 137 40.38 -44.76 -34.54
C GLU A 137 41.08 -44.05 -35.72
N LEU A 138 41.08 -42.72 -35.72
CA LEU A 138 41.80 -41.92 -36.70
C LEU A 138 43.30 -42.13 -36.55
N ALA A 139 43.84 -42.04 -35.33
CA ALA A 139 45.26 -42.30 -35.08
C ALA A 139 45.68 -43.70 -35.57
N ASP A 140 44.89 -44.73 -35.26
CA ASP A 140 45.11 -46.10 -35.72
C ASP A 140 45.06 -46.22 -37.25
N PHE A 141 44.12 -45.51 -37.90
CA PHE A 141 44.03 -45.49 -39.36
C PHE A 141 45.26 -44.86 -40.03
N TYR A 142 45.76 -43.75 -39.47
CA TYR A 142 46.97 -43.08 -39.97
C TYR A 142 48.22 -43.94 -39.75
N ALA A 143 48.35 -44.56 -38.57
CA ALA A 143 49.51 -45.40 -38.23
C ALA A 143 49.52 -46.74 -38.98
N GLY A 144 48.36 -47.33 -39.27
CA GLY A 144 48.25 -48.63 -39.92
C GLY A 144 47.99 -48.53 -41.42
N PRO A 145 46.71 -48.59 -41.86
CA PRO A 145 46.34 -48.65 -43.28
C PRO A 145 46.96 -47.56 -44.15
N ARG A 146 47.01 -46.31 -43.67
CA ARG A 146 47.55 -45.20 -44.47
C ARG A 146 49.08 -45.27 -44.61
N SER A 147 49.80 -45.61 -43.54
CA SER A 147 51.25 -45.82 -43.60
C SER A 147 51.61 -46.97 -44.55
N ALA A 148 50.89 -48.10 -44.43
CA ALA A 148 51.11 -49.25 -45.31
C ALA A 148 50.81 -48.92 -46.79
N LEU A 149 49.79 -48.10 -47.07
CA LEU A 149 49.51 -47.63 -48.42
C LEU A 149 50.65 -46.74 -48.95
N ALA A 150 51.17 -45.83 -48.14
CA ALA A 150 52.29 -44.96 -48.52
C ALA A 150 53.54 -45.80 -48.88
N GLU A 151 53.90 -46.78 -48.05
CA GLU A 151 55.01 -47.70 -48.32
C GLU A 151 54.81 -48.50 -49.63
N LEU A 152 53.59 -48.96 -49.90
CA LEU A 152 53.27 -49.67 -51.15
C LEU A 152 53.36 -48.76 -52.37
N SER A 153 52.92 -47.50 -52.25
CA SER A 153 53.04 -46.51 -53.32
C SER A 153 54.50 -46.17 -53.62
N GLU A 154 55.33 -45.95 -52.60
CA GLU A 154 56.78 -45.74 -52.76
C GLU A 154 57.47 -46.92 -53.45
N ARG A 155 57.01 -48.15 -53.22
CA ARG A 155 57.58 -49.34 -53.86
C ARG A 155 57.16 -49.53 -55.33
N ILE A 156 56.09 -48.87 -55.77
CA ILE A 156 55.59 -48.95 -57.15
C ILE A 156 56.18 -47.83 -58.03
N GLU A 157 56.60 -46.71 -57.45
CA GLU A 157 57.41 -45.72 -58.16
C GLU A 157 58.78 -46.32 -58.49
N PRO A 158 59.16 -46.50 -59.77
CA PRO A 158 60.48 -46.97 -60.12
C PRO A 158 61.48 -45.89 -59.69
N THR A 159 62.30 -46.19 -58.68
CA THR A 159 63.54 -45.45 -58.47
C THR A 159 64.39 -45.70 -59.71
N GLU A 160 64.46 -44.72 -60.61
CA GLU A 160 65.43 -44.71 -61.69
C GLU A 160 66.82 -44.93 -61.07
N PRO A 161 67.57 -45.98 -61.44
CA PRO A 161 68.89 -46.19 -60.88
C PRO A 161 69.80 -45.03 -61.31
N GLU A 162 70.37 -44.32 -60.34
CA GLU A 162 71.54 -43.46 -60.56
C GLU A 162 72.61 -44.31 -61.26
N VAL A 163 72.84 -44.01 -62.54
CA VAL A 163 73.94 -44.57 -63.32
C VAL A 163 75.23 -44.02 -62.73
N THR A 164 75.87 -44.79 -61.84
CA THR A 164 77.29 -44.57 -61.52
C THR A 164 78.11 -44.94 -62.75
N GLU A 165 78.45 -43.93 -63.54
CA GLU A 165 79.45 -43.97 -64.60
C GLU A 165 80.83 -44.24 -63.98
N GLN A 166 81.24 -45.51 -63.95
CA GLN A 166 82.63 -45.89 -63.71
C GLN A 166 83.41 -45.69 -65.01
N ALA A 167 84.10 -44.55 -65.10
CA ALA A 167 85.21 -44.38 -66.01
C ALA A 167 86.48 -44.96 -65.35
N ASP A 168 87.11 -45.96 -65.97
CA ASP A 168 88.57 -45.99 -66.07
C ASP A 168 89.12 -47.03 -67.07
N ALA A 169 90.09 -46.54 -67.85
CA ALA A 169 91.18 -47.16 -68.64
C ALA A 169 90.88 -48.21 -69.73
#